data_AF-A0A1M7H1Z8-F1
#
_entry.id   AF-A0A1M7H1Z8-F1
#
_cell.length_a   1.000
_cell.length_b   1.000
_cell.length_c   1.000
_cell.angle_alpha   90.00
_cell.angle_beta   90.00
_cell.angle_gamma   90.00
#
_symmetry.space_group_name_H-M   'P 1'
#
loop_
_entity.id
_entity.type
_entity.pdbx_description
1 polymer ?
#
loop_
_entity_poly.entity_id
_entity_poly.type
_entity_poly.pdbx_seq_one_letter_code
_entity_poly.pdbx_strand_id
1 'polypeptide(L)'
;MTFNTVHISVPALAQRPKPAAVSLPPADTVYFDRDWERTETLEEVAYARVARHDAAGKTIGTVRDYFYPSWKKQWEGKMASEAPDKPMGLCCGWHENGQVSFKGTYVNGVQQSDFRSWRDDGREIKCQSVMQEALPLSTASIHCSNCMHISRKVFTVDIPEGTVGIVYKLDVRDEGQPPVSWSTALALAGVVGTGGMSAPALLTTAATALTKQGNNAPPTVSTKCHWYITPDEAAAQQFLDTKGYIKDVKNCLRVASNTPQETRPISLPPGIRRLYVCVNNDNYTTDATATLSVTALVQTCK
;
A
#
# COMPACT_ATOMS: atom_id res chain seq x y z
N MET A 1 -20.19 -42.65 86.93
CA MET A 1 -21.18 -42.05 86.00
C MET A 1 -20.41 -41.17 85.04
N THR A 2 -20.11 -41.71 83.85
CA THR A 2 -19.30 -41.05 82.81
C THR A 2 -20.27 -40.60 81.72
N PHE A 3 -20.44 -39.28 81.56
CA PHE A 3 -21.23 -38.71 80.48
C PHE A 3 -20.40 -38.70 79.19
N ASN A 4 -20.86 -39.45 78.19
CA ASN A 4 -20.26 -39.49 76.86
C ASN A 4 -21.00 -38.49 75.96
N THR A 5 -20.35 -37.39 75.60
CA THR A 5 -20.89 -36.38 74.67
C THR A 5 -20.62 -36.83 73.23
N VAL A 6 -21.68 -37.08 72.46
CA VAL A 6 -21.58 -37.40 71.03
C VAL A 6 -21.45 -36.10 70.24
N HIS A 7 -20.29 -35.89 69.62
CA HIS A 7 -20.09 -34.83 68.62
C HIS A 7 -20.58 -35.31 67.25
N ILE A 8 -21.62 -34.68 66.72
CA ILE A 8 -22.08 -34.86 65.34
C ILE A 8 -21.35 -33.84 64.45
N SER A 9 -20.46 -34.31 63.58
CA SER A 9 -19.80 -33.50 62.56
C SER A 9 -20.65 -33.46 61.30
N VAL A 10 -21.13 -32.27 60.94
CA VAL A 10 -21.80 -32.02 59.66
C VAL A 10 -20.73 -31.79 58.59
N PRO A 11 -20.73 -32.50 57.45
CA PRO A 11 -19.76 -32.25 56.40
C PRO A 11 -20.04 -30.92 55.71
N ALA A 12 -19.01 -30.08 55.58
CA ALA A 12 -19.08 -28.82 54.85
C ALA A 12 -19.36 -29.11 53.36
N LEU A 13 -20.49 -28.62 52.84
CA LEU A 13 -20.77 -28.58 51.40
C LEU A 13 -19.71 -27.71 50.72
N ALA A 14 -18.86 -28.34 49.91
CA ALA A 14 -17.95 -27.63 49.01
C ALA A 14 -18.78 -26.75 48.06
N GLN A 15 -18.61 -25.43 48.17
CA GLN A 15 -19.24 -24.47 47.27
C GLN A 15 -18.75 -24.76 45.84
N ARG A 16 -19.68 -25.01 44.91
CA ARG A 16 -19.37 -25.07 43.48
C ARG A 16 -18.66 -23.77 43.07
N PRO A 17 -17.58 -23.82 42.25
CA PRO A 17 -16.99 -22.62 41.69
C PRO A 17 -18.08 -21.83 40.96
N LYS A 18 -18.20 -20.55 41.31
CA LYS A 18 -19.08 -19.61 40.62
C LYS A 18 -18.69 -19.65 39.13
N PRO A 19 -19.60 -19.93 38.19
CA PRO A 19 -19.26 -19.91 36.77
C PRO A 19 -18.64 -18.54 36.46
N ALA A 20 -17.48 -18.56 35.78
CA ALA A 20 -16.81 -17.34 35.35
C ALA A 20 -17.84 -16.47 34.64
N ALA A 21 -18.02 -15.24 35.11
CA ALA A 21 -18.98 -14.34 34.52
C ALA A 21 -18.59 -14.17 33.05
N VAL A 22 -19.44 -14.62 32.13
CA VAL A 22 -19.32 -14.29 30.72
C VAL A 22 -19.54 -12.79 30.65
N SER A 23 -18.47 -12.00 30.68
CA SER A 23 -18.57 -10.56 30.51
C SER A 23 -19.09 -10.34 29.10
N LEU A 24 -20.27 -9.72 28.99
CA LEU A 24 -20.78 -9.28 27.70
C LEU A 24 -19.71 -8.40 27.04
N PRO A 25 -19.50 -8.53 25.73
CA PRO A 25 -18.55 -7.69 25.02
C PRO A 25 -18.90 -6.21 25.23
N PRO A 26 -17.91 -5.29 25.19
CA PRO A 26 -18.18 -3.87 25.32
C PRO A 26 -19.25 -3.41 24.32
N ALA A 27 -20.07 -2.44 24.72
CA ALA A 27 -20.91 -1.71 23.77
C ALA A 27 -20.04 -1.16 22.62
N ASP A 28 -20.59 -1.13 21.41
CA ASP A 28 -19.90 -0.71 20.17
C ASP A 28 -18.80 -1.67 19.67
N THR A 29 -18.91 -2.96 20.00
CA THR A 29 -18.04 -4.00 19.44
C THR A 29 -18.46 -4.37 18.02
N VAL A 30 -17.50 -4.35 17.09
CA VAL A 30 -17.64 -4.87 15.72
C VAL A 30 -16.68 -6.04 15.53
N TYR A 31 -17.13 -7.11 14.89
CA TYR A 31 -16.35 -8.32 14.67
C TYR A 31 -15.83 -8.43 13.23
N PHE A 32 -14.63 -9.00 13.09
CA PHE A 32 -13.95 -9.17 11.83
C PHE A 32 -13.34 -10.56 11.70
N ASP A 33 -13.28 -11.05 10.47
CA ASP A 33 -12.59 -12.29 10.12
C ASP A 33 -11.07 -12.09 9.99
N ARG A 34 -10.36 -13.11 9.48
CA ARG A 34 -8.90 -13.08 9.31
C ARG A 34 -8.43 -12.09 8.24
N ASP A 35 -9.31 -11.71 7.32
CA ASP A 35 -9.04 -10.77 6.23
C ASP A 35 -9.46 -9.33 6.58
N TRP A 36 -9.85 -9.10 7.84
CA TRP A 36 -10.39 -7.83 8.34
C TRP A 36 -11.69 -7.40 7.64
N GLU A 37 -12.44 -8.36 7.11
CA GLU A 37 -13.81 -8.12 6.64
C GLU A 37 -14.79 -8.26 7.81
N ARG A 38 -15.82 -7.42 7.84
CA ARG A 38 -16.84 -7.49 8.89
C ARG A 38 -17.59 -8.81 8.77
N THR A 39 -17.72 -9.53 9.87
CA THR A 39 -18.46 -10.80 9.91
C THR A 39 -19.42 -10.84 11.11
N GLU A 40 -20.56 -11.50 10.91
CA GLU A 40 -21.53 -11.86 11.95
C GLU A 40 -21.43 -13.35 12.32
N THR A 41 -20.67 -14.13 11.56
CA THR A 41 -20.46 -15.56 11.77
C THR A 41 -19.46 -15.77 12.89
N LEU A 42 -19.91 -16.26 14.05
CA LEU A 42 -19.08 -16.40 15.25
C LEU A 42 -17.85 -17.28 15.04
N GLU A 43 -17.95 -18.29 14.19
CA GLU A 43 -16.86 -19.22 13.87
C GLU A 43 -15.73 -18.58 13.04
N GLU A 44 -16.02 -17.48 12.34
CA GLU A 44 -15.06 -16.77 11.47
C GLU A 44 -14.35 -15.63 12.20
N VAL A 45 -14.85 -15.22 13.37
CA VAL A 45 -14.34 -14.07 14.12
C VAL A 45 -12.89 -14.31 14.55
N ALA A 46 -11.99 -13.48 14.01
CA ALA A 46 -10.58 -13.43 14.39
C ALA A 46 -10.25 -12.17 15.21
N TYR A 47 -10.98 -11.07 14.97
CA TYR A 47 -10.73 -9.79 15.63
C TYR A 47 -12.02 -9.12 16.11
N ALA A 48 -11.87 -8.28 17.13
CA ALA A 48 -12.94 -7.43 17.64
C ALA A 48 -12.43 -5.99 17.75
N ARG A 49 -13.16 -5.03 17.19
CA ARG A 49 -12.92 -3.58 17.35
C ARG A 49 -13.90 -3.01 18.33
N VAL A 50 -13.42 -2.16 19.23
CA VAL A 50 -14.24 -1.31 20.09
C VAL A 50 -13.94 0.13 19.72
N ALA A 51 -14.93 0.79 19.10
CA ALA A 51 -14.84 2.16 18.62
C ALA A 51 -16.12 2.91 18.98
N ARG A 52 -16.00 4.11 19.57
CA ARG A 52 -17.15 4.96 19.83
C ARG A 52 -17.37 5.91 18.67
N HIS A 53 -18.63 6.24 18.39
CA HIS A 53 -19.02 7.19 17.35
C HIS A 53 -19.83 8.34 17.94
N ASP A 54 -19.72 9.51 17.33
CA ASP A 54 -20.67 10.60 17.59
C ASP A 54 -22.00 10.38 16.84
N ALA A 55 -22.95 11.30 17.01
CA ALA A 55 -24.25 11.23 16.36
C ALA A 55 -24.19 11.28 14.82
N ALA A 56 -23.08 11.74 14.23
CA ALA A 56 -22.85 11.76 12.79
C ALA A 56 -22.15 10.47 12.30
N GLY A 57 -21.91 9.50 13.18
CA GLY A 57 -21.19 8.26 12.86
C GLY A 57 -19.68 8.43 12.76
N LYS A 58 -19.12 9.56 13.19
CA LYS A 58 -17.68 9.79 13.18
C LYS A 58 -17.03 9.18 14.41
N THR A 59 -15.94 8.44 14.21
CA THR A 59 -15.15 7.84 15.28
C THR A 59 -14.62 8.89 16.25
N ILE A 60 -14.84 8.68 17.54
CA ILE A 60 -14.40 9.57 18.62
C ILE A 60 -13.55 8.82 19.64
N GLY A 61 -12.52 9.50 20.14
CA GLY A 61 -11.63 8.97 21.16
C GLY A 61 -10.66 7.92 20.62
N THR A 62 -10.36 6.92 21.45
CA THR A 62 -9.40 5.86 21.17
C THR A 62 -10.13 4.61 20.70
N VAL A 63 -9.79 4.16 19.50
CA VAL A 63 -10.22 2.87 18.96
C VAL A 63 -9.25 1.80 19.44
N ARG A 64 -9.79 0.61 19.76
CA ARG A 64 -9.02 -0.54 20.23
C ARG A 64 -9.46 -1.79 19.48
N ASP A 65 -8.48 -2.50 18.95
CA ASP A 65 -8.71 -3.80 18.34
C ASP A 65 -8.11 -4.90 19.21
N TYR A 66 -8.73 -6.07 19.18
CA TYR A 66 -8.42 -7.20 20.02
C TYR A 66 -8.36 -8.48 19.20
N PHE A 67 -7.44 -9.38 19.58
CA PHE A 67 -7.47 -10.77 19.12
C PHE A 67 -8.67 -11.48 19.77
N TYR A 68 -9.47 -12.17 18.97
CA TYR A 68 -10.58 -12.99 19.46
C TYR A 68 -10.21 -14.49 19.38
N PRO A 69 -10.60 -15.32 20.36
CA PRO A 69 -11.40 -15.04 21.56
C PRO A 69 -10.59 -14.57 22.77
N SER A 70 -9.27 -14.37 22.63
CA SER A 70 -8.39 -14.11 23.77
C SER A 70 -8.59 -12.73 24.41
N TRP A 71 -9.22 -11.79 23.70
CA TRP A 71 -9.39 -10.38 24.06
C TRP A 71 -8.08 -9.67 24.42
N LYS A 72 -6.96 -10.19 23.94
CA LYS A 72 -5.67 -9.50 24.06
C LYS A 72 -5.66 -8.33 23.09
N LYS A 73 -5.14 -7.20 23.55
CA LYS A 73 -5.03 -5.98 22.73
C LYS A 73 -4.17 -6.29 21.50
N GLN A 74 -4.68 -5.98 20.33
CA GLN A 74 -4.01 -6.12 19.03
C GLN A 74 -3.58 -4.74 18.51
N TRP A 75 -4.41 -3.71 18.70
CA TRP A 75 -4.12 -2.36 18.25
C TRP A 75 -4.81 -1.31 19.12
N GLU A 76 -4.22 -0.11 19.19
CA GLU A 76 -4.79 1.06 19.87
C GLU A 76 -4.30 2.35 19.21
N GLY A 77 -5.23 3.26 18.96
CA GLY A 77 -4.92 4.56 18.35
C GLY A 77 -6.15 5.41 18.12
N LYS A 78 -5.96 6.52 17.39
CA LYS A 78 -7.07 7.34 16.89
C LYS A 78 -7.24 7.06 15.40
N MET A 79 -8.46 7.23 14.90
CA MET A 79 -8.79 7.04 13.47
C MET A 79 -9.46 8.28 12.90
N ALA A 80 -9.11 8.60 11.65
CA ALA A 80 -9.79 9.58 10.82
C ALA A 80 -11.01 9.00 10.11
N SER A 81 -10.97 7.70 9.82
CA SER A 81 -11.97 6.91 9.11
C SER A 81 -11.75 5.43 9.44
N GLU A 82 -12.82 4.65 9.47
CA GLU A 82 -12.81 3.18 9.64
C GLU A 82 -13.09 2.42 8.33
N ALA A 83 -13.47 3.13 7.25
CA ALA A 83 -13.75 2.51 5.94
C ALA A 83 -13.37 3.46 4.78
N PRO A 84 -12.16 3.35 4.21
CA PRO A 84 -11.05 2.51 4.69
C PRO A 84 -10.46 3.05 6.00
N ASP A 85 -9.76 2.18 6.72
CA ASP A 85 -9.03 2.54 7.93
C ASP A 85 -7.97 3.60 7.65
N LYS A 86 -8.04 4.71 8.38
CA LYS A 86 -7.07 5.81 8.31
C LYS A 86 -6.63 6.20 9.72
N PRO A 87 -5.63 5.52 10.31
CA PRO A 87 -5.12 5.89 11.62
C PRO A 87 -4.51 7.31 11.63
N MET A 88 -4.57 7.95 12.80
CA MET A 88 -3.98 9.26 13.02
C MET A 88 -3.38 9.39 14.42
N GLY A 89 -2.37 10.24 14.56
CA GLY A 89 -1.65 10.43 15.82
C GLY A 89 -0.86 9.20 16.23
N LEU A 90 -0.53 9.11 17.52
CA LEU A 90 0.22 8.00 18.08
C LEU A 90 -0.64 6.72 18.08
N CYS A 91 -0.15 5.69 17.40
CA CYS A 91 -0.77 4.38 17.35
C CYS A 91 0.23 3.32 17.82
N CYS A 92 -0.28 2.23 18.40
CA CYS A 92 0.51 1.10 18.86
C CYS A 92 -0.21 -0.20 18.49
N GLY A 93 0.56 -1.20 18.09
CA GLY A 93 0.10 -2.55 17.82
C GLY A 93 0.85 -3.57 18.66
N TRP A 94 0.23 -4.70 18.91
CA TRP A 94 0.78 -5.79 19.72
C TRP A 94 0.64 -7.12 19.02
N HIS A 95 1.61 -8.00 19.24
CA HIS A 95 1.53 -9.41 18.90
C HIS A 95 0.61 -10.13 19.89
N GLU A 96 0.09 -11.30 19.53
CA GLU A 96 -0.81 -12.07 20.39
C GLU A 96 -0.13 -12.56 21.70
N ASN A 97 1.20 -12.58 21.74
CA ASN A 97 1.96 -12.83 22.96
C ASN A 97 2.02 -11.62 23.91
N GLY A 98 1.43 -10.47 23.53
CA GLY A 98 1.39 -9.23 24.32
C GLY A 98 2.60 -8.32 24.15
N GLN A 99 3.61 -8.72 23.37
CA GLN A 99 4.74 -7.85 23.04
C GLN A 99 4.34 -6.81 22.00
N VAL A 100 5.02 -5.66 22.00
CA VAL A 100 4.76 -4.59 21.03
C VAL A 100 5.15 -5.07 19.64
N SER A 101 4.24 -4.95 18.69
CA SER A 101 4.46 -5.23 17.27
C SER A 101 4.91 -3.98 16.53
N PHE A 102 4.30 -2.83 16.81
CA PHE A 102 4.73 -1.54 16.28
C PHE A 102 4.27 -0.38 17.15
N LYS A 103 4.92 0.77 16.97
CA LYS A 103 4.57 2.04 17.60
C LYS A 103 5.04 3.18 16.72
N GLY A 104 4.19 4.19 16.54
CA GLY A 104 4.56 5.37 15.76
C GLY A 104 3.40 6.32 15.54
N THR A 105 3.72 7.47 14.99
CA THR A 105 2.73 8.47 14.61
C THR A 105 2.23 8.21 13.19
N TYR A 106 0.94 8.41 13.00
CA TYR A 106 0.27 8.36 11.69
C TYR A 106 -0.36 9.71 11.37
N VAL A 107 -0.36 10.08 10.09
CA VAL A 107 -1.10 11.24 9.57
C VAL A 107 -1.92 10.76 8.38
N ASN A 108 -3.25 10.76 8.51
CA ASN A 108 -4.18 10.29 7.47
C ASN A 108 -3.85 8.89 6.94
N GLY A 109 -3.49 7.96 7.83
CA GLY A 109 -3.10 6.60 7.47
C GLY A 109 -1.63 6.42 7.07
N VAL A 110 -0.84 7.50 6.96
CA VAL A 110 0.58 7.41 6.56
C VAL A 110 1.50 7.43 7.79
N GLN A 111 2.37 6.43 7.88
CA GLN A 111 3.40 6.32 8.92
C GLN A 111 4.39 7.48 8.85
N GLN A 112 4.70 8.05 10.01
CA GLN A 112 5.69 9.10 10.20
C GLN A 112 7.06 8.54 10.62
N SER A 113 8.03 9.42 10.80
CA SER A 113 9.44 9.06 10.98
C SER A 113 9.78 8.37 12.31
N ASP A 114 8.93 8.55 13.30
CA ASP A 114 9.02 7.91 14.62
C ASP A 114 8.52 6.47 14.62
N PHE A 115 7.96 5.99 13.50
CA PHE A 115 7.48 4.62 13.39
C PHE A 115 8.58 3.59 13.59
N ARG A 116 8.30 2.61 14.44
CA ARG A 116 9.16 1.46 14.76
C ARG A 116 8.30 0.20 14.82
N SER A 117 8.90 -0.92 14.43
CA SER A 117 8.26 -2.24 14.43
C SER A 117 9.20 -3.29 15.02
N TRP A 118 8.63 -4.32 15.63
CA TRP A 118 9.35 -5.40 16.30
C TRP A 118 8.77 -6.75 15.92
N ARG A 119 9.62 -7.78 15.93
CA ARG A 119 9.21 -9.19 15.82
C ARG A 119 8.50 -9.65 17.10
N ASP A 120 7.90 -10.83 17.04
CA ASP A 120 7.25 -11.48 18.19
C ASP A 120 8.23 -11.83 19.32
N ASP A 121 9.53 -11.97 19.02
CA ASP A 121 10.62 -12.12 19.98
C ASP A 121 11.13 -10.79 20.59
N GLY A 122 10.54 -9.66 20.19
CA GLY A 122 10.87 -8.33 20.69
C GLY A 122 12.06 -7.68 20.01
N ARG A 123 12.67 -8.32 18.99
CA ARG A 123 13.75 -7.69 18.20
C ARG A 123 13.19 -6.63 17.27
N GLU A 124 13.80 -5.45 17.30
CA GLU A 124 13.45 -4.33 16.42
C GLU A 124 13.75 -4.68 14.96
N ILE A 125 12.76 -4.45 14.08
CA ILE A 125 12.90 -4.61 12.64
C ILE A 125 13.43 -3.31 12.07
N LYS A 126 14.62 -3.36 11.45
CA LYS A 126 15.25 -2.20 10.82
C LYS A 126 15.23 -2.35 9.32
N CYS A 127 14.53 -1.46 8.65
CA CYS A 127 14.46 -1.43 7.20
C CYS A 127 15.41 -0.38 6.62
N GLN A 128 16.27 -0.83 5.71
CA GLN A 128 17.05 0.03 4.84
C GLN A 128 16.34 0.13 3.50
N SER A 129 16.19 1.35 3.00
CA SER A 129 15.62 1.60 1.68
C SER A 129 16.69 2.13 0.74
N VAL A 130 16.66 1.72 -0.52
CA VAL A 130 17.57 2.19 -1.57
C VAL A 130 16.75 2.44 -2.84
N MET A 131 16.99 3.59 -3.48
CA MET A 131 16.47 3.86 -4.82
C MET A 131 17.44 3.26 -5.82
N GLN A 132 16.92 2.42 -6.71
CA GLN A 132 17.72 1.86 -7.80
C GLN A 132 16.95 1.90 -9.11
N GLU A 133 17.68 1.98 -10.21
CA GLU A 133 17.10 1.99 -11.53
C GLU A 133 16.52 0.61 -11.87
N ALA A 134 15.22 0.55 -12.19
CA ALA A 134 14.52 -0.66 -12.59
C ALA A 134 14.33 -0.72 -14.11
N LEU A 135 14.14 0.43 -14.75
CA LEU A 135 14.27 0.60 -16.19
C LEU A 135 15.10 1.87 -16.44
N PRO A 136 16.29 1.75 -17.07
CA PRO A 136 17.03 2.93 -17.54
C PRO A 136 16.20 3.72 -18.55
N LEU A 137 16.63 4.94 -18.85
CA LEU A 137 15.97 5.75 -19.86
C LEU A 137 15.82 4.95 -21.17
N SER A 138 14.57 4.67 -21.52
CA SER A 138 14.22 3.85 -22.68
C SER A 138 13.26 4.63 -23.58
N THR A 139 13.52 4.60 -24.88
CA THR A 139 12.71 5.29 -25.88
C THR A 139 12.16 4.30 -26.90
N ALA A 140 10.99 4.62 -27.46
CA ALA A 140 10.39 3.88 -28.55
C ALA A 140 9.58 4.79 -29.45
N SER A 141 9.74 4.64 -30.76
CA SER A 141 8.84 5.22 -31.76
C SER A 141 7.52 4.45 -31.78
N ILE A 142 6.41 5.17 -31.80
CA ILE A 142 5.04 4.66 -31.90
C ILE A 142 4.31 5.40 -33.03
N HIS A 143 4.00 4.68 -34.10
CA HIS A 143 3.51 5.28 -35.34
C HIS A 143 2.04 5.72 -35.26
N CYS A 144 1.62 6.60 -36.15
CA CYS A 144 0.21 6.97 -36.24
C CYS A 144 -0.69 5.82 -36.70
N SER A 145 -1.96 5.90 -36.30
CA SER A 145 -2.94 4.82 -36.51
C SER A 145 -3.21 4.47 -37.98
N ASN A 146 -2.99 5.39 -38.93
CA ASN A 146 -3.17 5.17 -40.37
C ASN A 146 -1.85 4.94 -41.14
N CYS A 147 -0.70 4.90 -40.45
CA CYS A 147 0.61 5.10 -41.08
C CYS A 147 1.39 3.80 -41.31
N MET A 148 1.41 2.88 -40.33
CA MET A 148 1.73 1.45 -40.45
C MET A 148 1.84 0.83 -39.05
N HIS A 149 0.87 -0.03 -38.72
CA HIS A 149 0.78 -1.14 -37.74
C HIS A 149 1.51 -1.18 -36.38
N ILE A 150 2.33 -0.22 -35.96
CA ILE A 150 3.02 -0.23 -34.65
C ILE A 150 2.75 1.07 -33.90
N SER A 151 1.46 1.38 -33.70
CA SER A 151 1.04 2.52 -32.87
C SER A 151 1.30 2.33 -31.38
N ARG A 152 1.84 1.17 -30.99
CA ARG A 152 1.88 0.70 -29.62
C ARG A 152 3.22 0.12 -29.24
N LYS A 153 3.61 0.37 -28.00
CA LYS A 153 4.81 -0.18 -27.37
C LYS A 153 4.46 -0.72 -26.00
N VAL A 154 5.02 -1.87 -25.66
CA VAL A 154 5.10 -2.35 -24.28
C VAL A 154 6.55 -2.26 -23.82
N PHE A 155 6.80 -1.50 -22.76
CA PHE A 155 8.06 -1.54 -22.02
C PHE A 155 7.93 -2.59 -20.93
N THR A 156 8.86 -3.54 -20.88
CA THR A 156 8.96 -4.52 -19.80
C THR A 156 9.96 -4.01 -18.79
N VAL A 157 9.57 -3.94 -17.53
CA VAL A 157 10.38 -3.46 -16.41
C VAL A 157 10.59 -4.60 -15.45
N ASP A 158 11.84 -5.02 -15.27
CA ASP A 158 12.19 -6.01 -14.25
C ASP A 158 12.21 -5.33 -12.88
N ILE A 159 11.42 -5.87 -11.95
CA ILE A 159 11.26 -5.33 -10.60
C ILE A 159 12.17 -6.11 -9.65
N PRO A 160 13.17 -5.44 -9.05
CA PRO A 160 14.08 -6.11 -8.13
C PRO A 160 13.39 -6.63 -6.88
N GLU A 161 14.00 -7.63 -6.25
CA GLU A 161 13.48 -8.19 -5.01
C GLU A 161 13.40 -7.16 -3.88
N GLY A 162 12.34 -7.24 -3.08
CA GLY A 162 12.13 -6.30 -1.98
C GLY A 162 11.68 -4.91 -2.42
N THR A 163 11.31 -4.72 -3.69
CA THR A 163 10.69 -3.46 -4.14
C THR A 163 9.33 -3.27 -3.46
N VAL A 164 9.17 -2.15 -2.76
CA VAL A 164 7.91 -1.75 -2.10
C VAL A 164 7.12 -0.72 -2.91
N GLY A 165 7.77 -0.12 -3.92
CA GLY A 165 7.13 0.79 -4.86
C GLY A 165 8.10 1.29 -5.91
N ILE A 166 7.56 1.97 -6.92
CA ILE A 166 8.33 2.58 -7.99
C ILE A 166 7.97 4.06 -8.14
N VAL A 167 8.87 4.81 -8.77
CA VAL A 167 8.56 6.08 -9.38
C VAL A 167 8.87 5.96 -10.86
N TYR A 168 7.90 6.27 -11.72
CA TYR A 168 8.10 6.35 -13.16
C TYR A 168 8.02 7.79 -13.63
N LYS A 169 8.73 8.08 -14.72
CA LYS A 169 8.54 9.27 -15.54
C LYS A 169 8.27 8.78 -16.96
N LEU A 170 7.10 9.15 -17.50
CA LEU A 170 6.67 8.84 -18.86
C LEU A 170 6.45 10.16 -19.60
N ASP A 171 6.93 10.23 -20.84
CA ASP A 171 6.67 11.30 -21.79
C ASP A 171 6.34 10.69 -23.16
N VAL A 172 5.24 11.11 -23.75
CA VAL A 172 4.80 10.77 -25.10
C VAL A 172 4.73 12.08 -25.87
N ARG A 173 5.51 12.18 -26.94
CA ARG A 173 5.56 13.39 -27.77
C ARG A 173 5.44 13.08 -29.23
N ASP A 174 4.62 13.87 -29.90
CA ASP A 174 4.52 13.85 -31.35
C ASP A 174 5.85 14.29 -31.97
N GLU A 175 6.11 13.80 -33.18
CA GLU A 175 7.26 14.18 -33.97
C GLU A 175 7.37 15.72 -34.13
N GLY A 176 8.59 16.24 -34.06
CA GLY A 176 8.87 17.68 -34.19
C GLY A 176 8.73 18.51 -32.90
N GLN A 177 8.27 17.91 -31.80
CA GLN A 177 8.26 18.58 -30.49
C GLN A 177 9.66 18.62 -29.84
N PRO A 178 9.98 19.65 -29.03
CA PRO A 178 11.24 19.70 -28.30
C PRO A 178 11.35 18.56 -27.29
N PRO A 179 12.54 17.97 -27.09
CA PRO A 179 12.74 16.88 -26.14
C PRO A 179 12.64 17.36 -24.68
N VAL A 180 12.19 16.47 -23.79
CA VAL A 180 12.24 16.69 -22.34
C VAL A 180 13.65 16.40 -21.82
N SER A 181 14.08 17.15 -20.81
CA SER A 181 15.32 16.82 -20.10
C SER A 181 15.10 15.66 -19.11
N TRP A 182 15.97 14.66 -19.21
CA TRP A 182 15.96 13.44 -18.40
C TRP A 182 17.24 13.35 -17.57
N SER A 183 17.27 13.98 -16.39
CA SER A 183 18.32 13.78 -15.39
C SER A 183 17.76 12.95 -14.23
N THR A 184 17.68 11.63 -14.41
CA THR A 184 17.02 10.73 -13.44
C THR A 184 17.91 10.37 -12.25
N ALA A 185 19.18 10.03 -12.49
CA ALA A 185 20.09 9.55 -11.45
C ALA A 185 20.49 10.61 -10.41
N LEU A 186 20.77 11.86 -10.84
CA LEU A 186 21.16 12.97 -9.95
C LEU A 186 20.02 13.41 -9.02
N ALA A 187 18.77 13.41 -9.50
CA ALA A 187 17.60 13.76 -8.70
C ALA A 187 17.38 12.80 -7.53
N LEU A 188 17.71 11.52 -7.72
CA LEU A 188 17.40 10.46 -6.76
C LEU A 188 18.51 10.21 -5.75
N ALA A 189 19.76 10.57 -6.08
CA ALA A 189 20.91 10.39 -5.20
C ALA A 189 20.74 11.06 -3.81
N GLY A 190 20.00 12.17 -3.74
CA GLY A 190 19.72 12.88 -2.49
C GLY A 190 18.42 12.48 -1.78
N VAL A 191 17.58 11.63 -2.39
CA VAL A 191 16.26 11.27 -1.83
C VAL A 191 16.38 10.25 -0.70
N VAL A 192 17.41 9.40 -0.77
CA VAL A 192 17.66 8.36 0.23
C VAL A 192 18.71 8.86 1.23
N GLY A 193 18.31 9.84 2.04
CA GLY A 193 19.04 10.22 3.25
C GLY A 193 18.89 9.13 4.32
N THR A 194 19.95 8.92 5.09
CA THR A 194 20.05 7.90 6.14
C THR A 194 18.91 7.97 7.16
N GLY A 195 17.91 7.10 6.99
CA GLY A 195 16.94 6.71 8.02
C GLY A 195 15.80 7.72 8.29
N GLY A 196 14.59 7.19 8.42
CA GLY A 196 13.48 7.90 9.07
C GLY A 196 12.30 8.30 8.19
N MET A 197 12.32 8.12 6.86
CA MET A 197 11.10 8.30 6.05
C MET A 197 10.44 6.96 5.76
N SER A 198 9.11 6.91 5.84
CA SER A 198 8.35 5.74 5.38
C SER A 198 8.45 5.59 3.87
N ALA A 199 8.29 4.36 3.36
CA ALA A 199 8.39 4.09 1.92
C ALA A 199 7.47 4.97 1.05
N PRO A 200 6.18 5.19 1.39
CA PRO A 200 5.32 6.11 0.63
C PRO A 200 5.85 7.55 0.60
N ALA A 201 6.44 8.02 1.69
CA ALA A 201 7.02 9.35 1.77
C ALA A 201 8.30 9.45 0.91
N LEU A 202 9.17 8.44 0.94
CA LEU A 202 10.35 8.36 0.07
C LEU A 202 9.97 8.38 -1.42
N LEU A 203 8.97 7.59 -1.82
CA LEU A 203 8.46 7.57 -3.19
C LEU A 203 7.91 8.93 -3.62
N THR A 204 7.16 9.60 -2.75
CA THR A 204 6.60 10.94 -3.03
C THR A 204 7.71 11.99 -3.17
N THR A 205 8.72 11.95 -2.31
CA THR A 205 9.90 12.83 -2.39
C THR A 205 10.67 12.58 -3.68
N ALA A 206 10.88 11.32 -4.06
CA ALA A 206 11.53 10.97 -5.34
C ALA A 206 10.75 11.49 -6.55
N ALA A 207 9.43 11.29 -6.59
CA ALA A 207 8.60 11.81 -7.66
C ALA A 207 8.67 13.35 -7.76
N THR A 208 8.70 14.03 -6.61
CA THR A 208 8.86 15.49 -6.54
C THR A 208 10.23 15.92 -7.06
N ALA A 209 11.31 15.21 -6.68
CA ALA A 209 12.66 15.50 -7.15
C ALA A 209 12.79 15.31 -8.67
N LEU A 210 12.25 14.21 -9.21
CA LEU A 210 12.21 13.94 -10.66
C LEU A 210 11.35 14.94 -11.44
N THR A 211 10.27 15.43 -10.83
CA THR A 211 9.45 16.48 -11.44
C THR A 211 10.20 17.81 -11.45
N LYS A 212 10.92 18.17 -10.39
CA LYS A 212 11.69 19.42 -10.35
C LYS A 212 12.92 19.40 -11.28
N GLN A 213 13.52 18.23 -11.52
CA GLN A 213 14.62 18.07 -12.46
C GLN A 213 14.12 17.77 -13.88
N GLY A 214 14.01 18.84 -14.66
CA GLY A 214 13.76 18.76 -16.10
C GLY A 214 12.94 19.94 -16.58
N ASN A 215 13.13 20.32 -17.85
CA ASN A 215 12.17 21.18 -18.50
C ASN A 215 10.93 20.32 -18.82
N ASN A 216 9.93 20.31 -17.93
CA ASN A 216 8.63 19.66 -18.18
C ASN A 216 7.76 20.55 -19.06
N ALA A 217 8.35 21.10 -20.12
CA ALA A 217 7.63 21.89 -21.08
C ALA A 217 6.45 21.03 -21.56
N PRO A 218 5.20 21.48 -21.41
CA PRO A 218 4.07 20.70 -21.87
C PRO A 218 4.22 20.44 -23.38
N PRO A 219 3.61 19.36 -23.90
CA PRO A 219 3.56 19.17 -25.34
C PRO A 219 3.04 20.42 -26.05
N THR A 220 3.71 20.79 -27.13
CA THR A 220 3.38 22.02 -27.89
C THR A 220 2.23 21.80 -28.87
N VAL A 221 1.81 20.55 -29.07
CA VAL A 221 0.66 20.15 -29.86
C VAL A 221 -0.22 19.18 -29.08
N SER A 222 -1.44 18.96 -29.55
CA SER A 222 -2.40 18.03 -28.93
C SER A 222 -1.99 16.58 -29.19
N THR A 223 -1.04 16.07 -28.41
CA THR A 223 -0.64 14.66 -28.41
C THR A 223 -1.77 13.79 -27.87
N LYS A 224 -2.36 12.95 -28.73
CA LYS A 224 -3.37 11.97 -28.32
C LYS A 224 -2.72 10.63 -28.03
N CYS A 225 -2.90 10.15 -26.81
CA CYS A 225 -2.35 8.88 -26.37
C CYS A 225 -3.17 8.27 -25.26
N HIS A 226 -3.02 6.97 -25.05
CA HIS A 226 -3.46 6.32 -23.84
C HIS A 226 -2.46 5.26 -23.46
N TRP A 227 -2.44 4.92 -22.17
CA TRP A 227 -1.47 3.99 -21.65
C TRP A 227 -1.91 3.35 -20.34
N TYR A 228 -1.29 2.20 -20.05
CA TYR A 228 -1.56 1.36 -18.91
C TYR A 228 -0.26 0.96 -18.21
N ILE A 229 -0.29 0.80 -16.90
CA ILE A 229 0.75 0.11 -16.13
C ILE A 229 0.09 -1.09 -15.48
N THR A 230 0.55 -2.29 -15.82
CA THR A 230 -0.02 -3.55 -15.32
C THR A 230 1.09 -4.52 -14.91
N PRO A 231 0.91 -5.30 -13.82
CA PRO A 231 1.75 -6.45 -13.52
C PRO A 231 1.34 -7.70 -14.31
N ASP A 232 0.18 -7.71 -14.96
CA ASP A 232 -0.36 -8.85 -15.70
C ASP A 232 0.20 -8.91 -17.13
N GLU A 233 1.02 -9.92 -17.39
CA GLU A 233 1.62 -10.20 -18.69
C GLU A 233 0.57 -10.54 -19.76
N ALA A 234 -0.52 -11.22 -19.39
CA ALA A 234 -1.59 -11.56 -20.32
C ALA A 234 -2.36 -10.29 -20.75
N ALA A 235 -2.56 -9.35 -19.83
CA ALA A 235 -3.13 -8.03 -20.15
C ALA A 235 -2.20 -7.21 -21.07
N ALA A 236 -0.89 -7.24 -20.83
CA ALA A 236 0.08 -6.59 -21.70
C ALA A 236 0.13 -7.21 -23.11
N GLN A 237 0.00 -8.55 -23.20
CA GLN A 237 -0.11 -9.24 -24.48
C GLN A 237 -1.43 -8.91 -25.18
N GLN A 238 -2.55 -8.88 -24.45
CA GLN A 238 -3.85 -8.42 -24.99
C GLN A 238 -3.73 -7.00 -25.57
N PHE A 239 -3.01 -6.10 -24.91
CA PHE A 239 -2.78 -4.75 -25.43
C PHE A 239 -2.06 -4.75 -26.79
N LEU A 240 -1.11 -5.67 -27.00
CA LEU A 240 -0.41 -5.84 -28.28
C LEU A 240 -1.29 -6.50 -29.35
N ASP A 241 -2.09 -7.50 -28.96
CA ASP A 241 -2.96 -8.25 -29.86
C ASP A 241 -4.16 -7.42 -30.30
N THR A 242 -4.66 -6.59 -29.38
CA THR A 242 -5.68 -5.59 -29.67
C THR A 242 -5.01 -4.32 -30.21
N LYS A 243 -5.81 -3.38 -30.71
CA LYS A 243 -5.29 -2.06 -31.11
C LYS A 243 -5.07 -1.15 -29.90
N GLY A 244 -4.31 -1.63 -28.90
CA GLY A 244 -3.93 -0.87 -27.70
C GLY A 244 -4.90 -0.94 -26.52
N TYR A 245 -5.76 -1.96 -26.41
CA TYR A 245 -6.78 -2.00 -25.36
C TYR A 245 -6.55 -3.11 -24.32
N ILE A 246 -6.71 -2.76 -23.04
CA ILE A 246 -6.81 -3.71 -21.94
C ILE A 246 -8.25 -3.72 -21.42
N LYS A 247 -8.89 -4.89 -21.42
CA LYS A 247 -10.28 -5.05 -20.97
C LYS A 247 -10.43 -4.93 -19.46
N ASP A 248 -9.56 -5.58 -18.71
CA ASP A 248 -9.62 -5.60 -17.26
C ASP A 248 -8.77 -4.49 -16.64
N VAL A 249 -9.26 -3.27 -16.76
CA VAL A 249 -8.59 -2.07 -16.24
C VAL A 249 -8.51 -2.03 -14.72
N LYS A 250 -9.29 -2.83 -13.99
CA LYS A 250 -9.31 -2.84 -12.51
C LYS A 250 -8.00 -3.40 -11.94
N ASN A 251 -7.37 -4.31 -12.67
CA ASN A 251 -6.09 -4.92 -12.31
C ASN A 251 -4.88 -4.11 -12.77
N CYS A 252 -5.08 -3.00 -13.49
CA CYS A 252 -4.02 -2.06 -13.83
C CYS A 252 -3.69 -1.16 -12.63
N LEU A 253 -2.40 -0.94 -12.37
CA LEU A 253 -1.92 -0.01 -11.34
C LEU A 253 -2.11 1.45 -11.75
N ARG A 254 -2.13 1.71 -13.05
CA ARG A 254 -2.42 3.02 -13.64
C ARG A 254 -3.06 2.86 -15.01
N VAL A 255 -4.05 3.69 -15.26
CA VAL A 255 -4.68 3.89 -16.57
C VAL A 255 -4.76 5.39 -16.81
N ALA A 256 -4.40 5.83 -18.01
CA ALA A 256 -4.47 7.24 -18.39
C ALA A 256 -4.83 7.39 -19.87
N SER A 257 -5.52 8.49 -20.18
CA SER A 257 -5.88 8.90 -21.53
C SER A 257 -5.56 10.39 -21.69
N ASN A 258 -4.99 10.75 -22.84
CA ASN A 258 -4.48 12.08 -23.18
C ASN A 258 -3.62 12.70 -22.07
N THR A 259 -2.82 11.88 -21.41
CA THR A 259 -1.84 12.29 -20.39
C THR A 259 -0.43 12.03 -20.95
N PRO A 260 0.07 12.94 -21.80
CA PRO A 260 1.32 12.73 -22.53
C PRO A 260 2.54 12.77 -21.62
N GLN A 261 2.49 13.46 -20.47
CA GLN A 261 3.59 13.51 -19.52
C GLN A 261 3.07 13.20 -18.11
N GLU A 262 3.70 12.26 -17.42
CA GLU A 262 3.40 11.98 -16.02
C GLU A 262 4.66 11.52 -15.26
N THR A 263 4.85 12.07 -14.05
CA THR A 263 5.81 11.55 -13.07
C THR A 263 5.04 11.23 -11.81
N ARG A 264 5.01 9.96 -11.39
CA ARG A 264 4.17 9.55 -10.26
C ARG A 264 4.78 8.38 -9.49
N PRO A 265 4.61 8.34 -8.15
CA PRO A 265 4.91 7.16 -7.36
C PRO A 265 3.77 6.13 -7.46
N ILE A 266 4.12 4.85 -7.43
CA ILE A 266 3.18 3.72 -7.30
C ILE A 266 3.71 2.79 -6.21
N SER A 267 2.90 2.53 -5.19
CA SER A 267 3.16 1.42 -4.25
C SER A 267 2.91 0.09 -4.95
N LEU A 268 3.82 -0.87 -4.79
CA LEU A 268 3.67 -2.19 -5.41
C LEU A 268 3.25 -3.22 -4.37
N PRO A 269 2.32 -4.14 -4.73
CA PRO A 269 2.07 -5.33 -3.92
C PRO A 269 3.34 -6.18 -3.77
N PRO A 270 3.48 -6.94 -2.67
CA PRO A 270 4.58 -7.89 -2.51
C PRO A 270 4.60 -8.92 -3.65
N GLY A 271 5.80 -9.31 -4.09
CA GLY A 271 5.99 -10.41 -5.05
C GLY A 271 5.93 -10.02 -6.53
N ILE A 272 5.62 -8.76 -6.87
CA ILE A 272 5.71 -8.30 -8.26
C ILE A 272 7.18 -8.31 -8.72
N ARG A 273 7.46 -9.04 -9.81
CA ARG A 273 8.80 -9.16 -10.42
C ARG A 273 8.90 -8.52 -11.79
N ARG A 274 7.77 -8.20 -12.43
CA ARG A 274 7.70 -7.50 -13.71
C ARG A 274 6.55 -6.52 -13.72
N LEU A 275 6.76 -5.41 -14.40
CA LEU A 275 5.70 -4.47 -14.78
C LEU A 275 5.75 -4.21 -16.27
N TYR A 276 4.59 -4.02 -16.86
CA TYR A 276 4.42 -3.72 -18.27
C TYR A 276 3.81 -2.32 -18.40
N VAL A 277 4.55 -1.42 -19.04
CA VAL A 277 4.07 -0.07 -19.38
C VAL A 277 3.66 -0.09 -20.84
N CYS A 278 2.35 -0.12 -21.07
CA CYS A 278 1.72 -0.26 -22.38
C CYS A 278 1.32 1.12 -22.87
N VAL A 279 1.91 1.62 -23.97
CA VAL A 279 1.70 2.97 -24.49
C VAL A 279 1.20 2.91 -25.92
N ASN A 280 0.10 3.60 -26.22
CA ASN A 280 -0.46 3.72 -27.57
C ASN A 280 -0.52 5.18 -28.01
N ASN A 281 -0.13 5.41 -29.27
CA ASN A 281 -0.35 6.66 -29.99
C ASN A 281 -1.75 6.62 -30.64
N ASP A 282 -2.60 7.57 -30.26
CA ASP A 282 -3.95 7.71 -30.80
C ASP A 282 -4.04 8.76 -31.92
N ASN A 283 -2.92 9.38 -32.29
CA ASN A 283 -2.88 10.30 -33.40
C ASN A 283 -3.20 9.60 -34.72
N TYR A 284 -3.92 10.29 -35.59
CA TYR A 284 -4.33 9.75 -36.88
C TYR A 284 -3.21 9.80 -37.92
N THR A 285 -2.43 10.88 -37.92
CA THR A 285 -1.45 11.20 -38.97
C THR A 285 -0.05 11.53 -38.47
N THR A 286 0.17 11.53 -37.15
CA THR A 286 1.42 11.99 -36.56
C THR A 286 2.04 10.91 -35.69
N ASP A 287 3.28 10.53 -36.01
CA ASP A 287 4.07 9.63 -35.20
C ASP A 287 4.43 10.28 -33.86
N ALA A 288 4.71 9.45 -32.87
CA ALA A 288 5.13 9.90 -31.56
C ALA A 288 6.31 9.08 -31.03
N THR A 289 7.02 9.64 -30.07
CA THR A 289 8.06 8.96 -29.29
C THR A 289 7.58 8.83 -27.86
N ALA A 290 7.56 7.60 -27.36
CA ALA A 290 7.37 7.32 -25.94
C ALA A 290 8.75 7.17 -25.28
N THR A 291 8.96 7.88 -24.18
CA THR A 291 10.16 7.82 -23.35
C THR A 291 9.78 7.49 -21.92
N LEU A 292 10.42 6.48 -21.34
CA LEU A 292 10.13 5.98 -20.01
C LEU A 292 11.42 5.80 -19.21
N SER A 293 11.37 6.16 -17.93
CA SER A 293 12.30 5.67 -16.92
C SER A 293 11.53 5.17 -15.70
N VAL A 294 12.07 4.15 -15.03
CA VAL A 294 11.48 3.61 -13.81
C VAL A 294 12.56 3.40 -12.75
N THR A 295 12.31 3.92 -11.56
CA THR A 295 13.16 3.73 -10.38
C THR A 295 12.38 2.95 -9.34
N ALA A 296 12.95 1.87 -8.84
CA ALA A 296 12.41 1.09 -7.74
C ALA A 296 12.94 1.57 -6.39
N LEU A 297 12.05 1.65 -5.39
CA LEU A 297 12.42 1.72 -3.99
C LEU A 297 12.50 0.30 -3.44
N VAL A 298 13.72 -0.20 -3.26
CA VAL A 298 13.96 -1.50 -2.63
C VAL A 298 14.16 -1.33 -1.15
N GLN A 299 13.43 -2.12 -0.38
CA GLN A 299 13.47 -2.10 1.07
C GLN A 299 13.87 -3.47 1.61
N THR A 300 14.97 -3.51 2.36
CA THR A 300 15.46 -4.70 3.06
C THR A 300 15.32 -4.49 4.55
N CYS A 301 14.54 -5.34 5.21
CA CYS A 301 14.33 -5.29 6.65
C CYS A 301 15.08 -6.43 7.34
N LYS A 302 15.84 -6.12 8.39
CA LYS A 302 16.56 -7.08 9.23
C LYS A 302 15.99 -7.07 10.64
#